data_AF-A0AAX1U5Z3-F1
#
_entry.id   AF-A0AAX1U5Z3-F1
#
_cell.length_a   1.000
_cell.length_b   1.000
_cell.length_c   1.000
_cell.angle_alpha   90.00
_cell.angle_beta   90.00
_cell.angle_gamma   90.00
#
_symmetry.space_group_name_H-M   'P 1'
#
loop_
_entity.id
_entity.type
_entity.pdbx_description
1 polymer ?
#
loop_
_entity_poly.entity_id
_entity_poly.type
_entity_poly.pdbx_seq_one_letter_code
_entity_poly.pdbx_strand_id
1 'polypeptide(L)'
;MDKKAKNILMKTYWSASGWKDEYTITPKDFTYAKEKGLMFDAVSISHDKCVKQIKAIVEKITPQQIVKAFISSLSSRRLDWRSGISSYYIAKMLPMHTYTPVISGKSYENGKVVYTSCTCSICKDLKYGVIGKEYYKDVDVNILNFERIKWGGVRHGELIYILFDLQQFIKEEIPEPTDADIHILKDILKIIMSSAANDHPGILCDRLKDIPDFKSNKNERSTLVEILACIGVLKPQSYERKIQGKNDWTFVEYWRGEDGCDQVAVNEYFGEYL
;
A
#
# COMPACT_ATOMS: atom_id res chain seq x y z
N MET A 1 3.24 -6.76 -18.32
CA MET A 1 3.27 -7.91 -17.37
C MET A 1 2.88 -9.19 -18.09
N ASP A 2 3.62 -10.29 -17.89
CA ASP A 2 3.33 -11.61 -18.49
C ASP A 2 2.00 -12.19 -17.97
N LYS A 3 1.08 -12.52 -18.90
CA LYS A 3 -0.28 -12.97 -18.56
C LYS A 3 -0.28 -14.33 -17.85
N LYS A 4 0.59 -15.26 -18.26
CA LYS A 4 0.62 -16.62 -17.69
C LYS A 4 1.19 -16.58 -16.28
N ALA A 5 2.30 -15.88 -16.07
CA ALA A 5 2.90 -15.72 -14.75
C ALA A 5 1.95 -15.00 -13.78
N LYS A 6 1.23 -13.96 -14.24
CA LYS A 6 0.22 -13.28 -13.42
C LYS A 6 -0.89 -14.23 -13.01
N ASN A 7 -1.36 -15.06 -13.94
CA ASN A 7 -2.40 -16.04 -13.67
C ASN A 7 -1.94 -17.14 -12.69
N ILE A 8 -0.68 -17.59 -12.79
CA ILE A 8 -0.08 -18.51 -11.82
C ILE A 8 -0.13 -17.89 -10.42
N LEU A 9 0.44 -16.69 -10.25
CA LEU A 9 0.45 -15.96 -8.97
C LEU A 9 -0.97 -15.80 -8.39
N MET A 10 -1.92 -15.36 -9.22
CA MET A 10 -3.31 -15.14 -8.77
C MET A 10 -3.98 -16.44 -8.32
N LYS A 11 -3.78 -17.54 -9.05
CA LYS A 11 -4.36 -18.84 -8.72
C LYS A 11 -3.69 -19.50 -7.53
N THR A 12 -2.46 -19.15 -7.18
CA THR A 12 -1.79 -19.67 -5.99
C THR A 12 -2.49 -19.21 -4.71
N TYR A 13 -2.89 -17.95 -4.63
CA TYR A 13 -3.46 -17.36 -3.40
C TYR A 13 -4.99 -17.19 -3.41
N TRP A 14 -5.61 -17.14 -4.60
CA TRP A 14 -7.01 -16.74 -4.75
C TRP A 14 -7.84 -17.73 -5.57
N SER A 15 -9.11 -17.84 -5.22
CA SER A 15 -10.14 -18.59 -5.92
C SER A 15 -11.39 -17.72 -6.14
N ALA A 16 -12.40 -18.25 -6.81
CA ALA A 16 -13.69 -17.56 -6.91
C ALA A 16 -14.34 -17.32 -5.54
N SER A 17 -14.03 -18.16 -4.54
CA SER A 17 -14.56 -18.08 -3.18
C SER A 17 -13.71 -17.23 -2.22
N GLY A 18 -12.59 -16.65 -2.69
CA GLY A 18 -11.70 -15.84 -1.86
C GLY A 18 -10.31 -16.42 -1.70
N TRP A 19 -9.66 -16.14 -0.56
CA TRP A 19 -8.39 -16.71 -0.16
C TRP A 19 -8.46 -18.24 -0.15
N LYS A 20 -7.36 -18.89 -0.52
CA LYS A 20 -7.22 -20.34 -0.39
C LYS A 20 -6.67 -20.70 0.99
N ASP A 21 -7.15 -21.80 1.54
CA ASP A 21 -6.63 -22.34 2.80
C ASP A 21 -5.23 -22.93 2.64
N GLU A 22 -4.95 -23.51 1.46
CA GLU A 22 -3.65 -24.06 1.10
C GLU A 22 -3.13 -23.47 -0.21
N TYR A 23 -1.88 -22.99 -0.18
CA TYR A 23 -1.20 -22.46 -1.35
C TYR A 23 -0.45 -23.58 -2.06
N THR A 24 -0.96 -23.97 -3.23
CA THR A 24 -0.35 -25.02 -4.06
C THR A 24 0.18 -24.43 -5.37
N ILE A 25 1.40 -24.81 -5.72
CA ILE A 25 2.03 -24.44 -6.98
C ILE A 25 2.98 -25.55 -7.45
N THR A 26 2.98 -25.83 -8.75
CA THR A 26 3.91 -26.81 -9.31
C THR A 26 5.31 -26.22 -9.45
N PRO A 27 6.40 -27.03 -9.34
CA PRO A 27 7.76 -26.53 -9.54
C PRO A 27 7.96 -25.84 -10.90
N LYS A 28 7.29 -26.34 -11.94
CA LYS A 28 7.33 -25.77 -13.30
C LYS A 28 6.67 -24.39 -13.35
N ASP A 29 5.50 -24.23 -12.75
CA ASP A 29 4.79 -22.95 -12.73
C ASP A 29 5.52 -21.92 -11.86
N PHE A 30 6.06 -22.35 -10.71
CA PHE A 30 6.88 -21.48 -9.86
C PHE A 30 8.11 -20.98 -10.59
N THR A 31 8.86 -21.88 -11.24
CA THR A 31 10.04 -21.52 -12.04
C THR A 31 9.68 -20.53 -13.14
N TYR A 32 8.61 -20.80 -13.89
CA TYR A 32 8.16 -19.90 -14.95
C TYR A 32 7.75 -18.52 -14.42
N ALA A 33 6.95 -18.47 -13.35
CA ALA A 33 6.50 -17.20 -12.77
C ALA A 33 7.67 -16.39 -12.18
N LYS A 34 8.68 -17.08 -11.66
CA LYS A 34 9.93 -16.47 -11.17
C LYS A 34 10.78 -15.90 -12.29
N GLU A 35 10.96 -16.62 -13.40
CA GLU A 35 11.64 -16.12 -14.61
C GLU A 35 10.96 -14.87 -15.18
N LYS A 36 9.65 -14.74 -15.03
CA LYS A 36 8.87 -13.56 -15.44
C LYS A 36 8.79 -12.46 -14.39
N GLY A 37 9.50 -12.61 -13.26
CA GLY A 37 9.58 -11.59 -12.21
C GLY A 37 8.29 -11.38 -11.42
N LEU A 38 7.39 -12.36 -11.38
CA LEU A 38 6.14 -12.28 -10.62
C LEU A 38 6.11 -13.17 -9.38
N MET A 39 7.00 -14.15 -9.30
CA MET A 39 7.25 -14.90 -8.08
C MET A 39 8.74 -14.90 -7.72
N PHE A 40 9.04 -15.22 -6.46
CA PHE A 40 10.34 -15.06 -5.84
C PHE A 40 10.54 -16.15 -4.79
N ASP A 41 11.80 -16.43 -4.50
CA ASP A 41 12.14 -17.27 -3.35
C ASP A 41 11.73 -16.57 -2.05
N ALA A 42 11.51 -17.36 -1.01
CA ALA A 42 11.26 -16.83 0.32
C ALA A 42 12.45 -15.96 0.78
N VAL A 43 12.14 -14.88 1.49
CA VAL A 43 13.13 -13.90 1.93
C VAL A 43 13.38 -14.02 3.42
N SER A 44 14.66 -14.15 3.78
CA SER A 44 15.15 -14.05 5.15
C SER A 44 16.04 -12.81 5.29
N ILE A 45 15.65 -11.86 6.13
CA ILE A 45 16.33 -10.55 6.28
C ILE A 45 16.14 -9.99 7.69
N SER A 46 17.19 -9.39 8.26
CA SER A 46 17.07 -8.65 9.52
C SER A 46 16.42 -7.29 9.31
N HIS A 47 15.82 -6.75 10.36
CA HIS A 47 15.33 -5.38 10.44
C HIS A 47 16.32 -4.36 9.86
N ASP A 48 17.54 -4.34 10.39
CA ASP A 48 18.54 -3.32 10.07
C ASP A 48 18.98 -3.38 8.60
N LYS A 49 19.07 -4.60 8.06
CA LYS A 49 19.36 -4.80 6.64
C LYS A 49 18.18 -4.34 5.77
N CYS A 50 16.95 -4.53 6.22
CA CYS A 50 15.75 -4.02 5.56
C CYS A 50 15.76 -2.49 5.51
N VAL A 51 15.96 -1.81 6.65
CA VAL A 51 16.08 -0.34 6.74
C VAL A 51 17.19 0.17 5.82
N LYS A 52 18.39 -0.43 5.88
CA LYS A 52 19.52 -0.04 5.03
C LYS A 52 19.20 -0.13 3.54
N GLN A 53 18.55 -1.22 3.11
CA GLN A 53 18.16 -1.39 1.71
C GLN A 53 17.08 -0.41 1.28
N ILE A 54 16.08 -0.15 2.14
CA ILE A 54 15.06 0.86 1.87
C ILE A 54 15.71 2.23 1.64
N LYS A 55 16.62 2.68 2.52
CA LYS A 55 17.29 3.97 2.35
C LYS A 55 18.07 4.05 1.04
N ALA A 56 18.84 2.99 0.70
CA ALA A 56 19.61 2.94 -0.53
C ALA A 56 18.75 2.92 -1.81
N ILE A 57 17.52 2.39 -1.74
CA ILE A 57 16.58 2.41 -2.88
C ILE A 57 15.92 3.78 -3.02
N VAL A 58 15.48 4.38 -1.91
CA VAL A 58 14.82 5.69 -1.90
C VAL A 58 15.70 6.78 -2.50
N GLU A 59 17.02 6.73 -2.30
CA GLU A 59 17.98 7.67 -2.91
C GLU A 59 18.02 7.62 -4.45
N LYS A 60 17.51 6.54 -5.06
CA LYS A 60 17.46 6.35 -6.52
C LYS A 60 16.13 6.74 -7.15
N ILE A 61 15.15 7.12 -6.34
CA ILE A 61 13.78 7.39 -6.77
C ILE A 61 13.53 8.89 -6.60
N THR A 62 13.08 9.55 -7.67
CA THR A 62 12.62 10.94 -7.59
C THR A 62 11.13 10.98 -7.20
N PRO A 63 10.68 12.04 -6.51
CA PRO A 63 9.25 12.26 -6.26
C PRO A 63 8.40 12.18 -7.53
N GLN A 64 8.89 12.77 -8.63
CA GLN A 64 8.20 12.80 -9.92
C GLN A 64 7.98 11.40 -10.51
N GLN A 65 8.96 10.50 -10.39
CA GLN A 65 8.82 9.12 -10.88
C GLN A 65 7.67 8.37 -10.17
N ILE A 66 7.57 8.56 -8.86
CA ILE A 66 6.56 7.89 -8.03
C ILE A 66 5.17 8.46 -8.27
N VAL A 67 5.05 9.79 -8.35
CA VAL A 67 3.81 10.48 -8.69
C VAL A 67 3.34 10.02 -10.09
N LYS A 68 4.24 10.03 -11.06
CA LYS A 68 3.96 9.59 -12.42
C LYS A 68 3.37 8.17 -12.46
N ALA A 69 3.92 7.25 -11.68
CA ALA A 69 3.44 5.87 -11.58
C ALA A 69 2.02 5.80 -11.02
N PHE A 70 1.77 6.53 -9.95
CA PHE A 70 0.46 6.60 -9.33
C PHE A 70 -0.59 7.10 -10.32
N ILE A 71 -0.32 8.22 -11.01
CA ILE A 71 -1.27 8.81 -11.97
C ILE A 71 -1.45 7.89 -13.18
N SER A 72 -0.37 7.39 -13.79
CA SER A 72 -0.42 6.48 -14.96
C SER A 72 -1.14 5.15 -14.68
N SER A 73 -1.38 4.82 -13.40
CA SER A 73 -2.13 3.62 -13.00
C SER A 73 -3.65 3.78 -13.07
N LEU A 74 -4.15 5.01 -13.18
CA LEU A 74 -5.56 5.33 -12.94
C LEU A 74 -6.45 4.78 -14.06
N SER A 75 -6.13 5.08 -15.32
CA SER A 75 -6.85 4.55 -16.49
C SER A 75 -6.37 3.16 -16.90
N SER A 76 -5.07 2.89 -16.77
CA SER A 76 -4.46 1.61 -17.18
C SER A 76 -4.82 0.45 -16.26
N ARG A 77 -5.32 0.75 -15.05
CA ARG A 77 -5.58 -0.20 -13.97
C ARG A 77 -4.34 -1.04 -13.61
N ARG A 78 -3.14 -0.48 -13.78
CA ARG A 78 -1.87 -1.03 -13.25
C ARG A 78 -1.79 -0.78 -11.74
N LEU A 79 -2.59 -1.50 -10.97
CA LEU A 79 -2.71 -1.35 -9.52
C LEU A 79 -1.36 -1.44 -8.81
N ASP A 80 -0.46 -2.26 -9.34
CA ASP A 80 0.91 -2.44 -8.84
C ASP A 80 1.79 -1.19 -8.94
N TRP A 81 1.37 -0.18 -9.70
CA TRP A 81 2.00 1.15 -9.72
C TRP A 81 1.43 2.12 -8.68
N ARG A 82 0.31 1.78 -8.01
CA ARG A 82 -0.34 2.65 -7.02
C ARG A 82 0.39 2.67 -5.67
N SER A 83 0.79 1.51 -5.17
CA SER A 83 1.33 1.39 -3.80
C SER A 83 2.67 2.07 -3.59
N GLY A 84 3.46 2.23 -4.67
CA GLY A 84 4.82 2.74 -4.59
C GLY A 84 4.90 4.12 -3.92
N ILE A 85 3.89 4.98 -4.12
CA ILE A 85 3.85 6.32 -3.51
C ILE A 85 3.73 6.28 -1.98
N SER A 86 2.90 5.38 -1.44
CA SER A 86 2.80 5.18 0.01
C SER A 86 4.09 4.63 0.59
N SER A 87 4.68 3.62 -0.06
CA SER A 87 5.94 3.04 0.40
C SER A 87 7.10 4.03 0.32
N TYR A 88 7.18 4.84 -0.72
CA TYR A 88 8.17 5.91 -0.85
C TYR A 88 7.98 6.99 0.23
N TYR A 89 6.74 7.43 0.46
CA TYR A 89 6.42 8.42 1.48
C TYR A 89 6.86 7.98 2.88
N ILE A 90 6.49 6.76 3.29
CA ILE A 90 6.89 6.19 4.58
C ILE A 90 8.42 6.05 4.66
N ALA A 91 9.04 5.54 3.59
CA ALA A 91 10.48 5.33 3.54
C ALA A 91 11.31 6.63 3.58
N LYS A 92 10.76 7.75 3.11
CA LYS A 92 11.37 9.08 3.26
C LYS A 92 11.37 9.55 4.70
N MET A 93 10.31 9.26 5.47
CA MET A 93 10.22 9.59 6.89
C MET A 93 11.06 8.65 7.78
N LEU A 94 11.32 7.42 7.33
CA LEU A 94 12.10 6.43 8.05
C LEU A 94 13.56 6.90 8.25
N PRO A 95 14.01 7.14 9.50
CA PRO A 95 15.42 7.44 9.76
C PRO A 95 16.28 6.18 9.58
N MET A 96 17.58 6.36 9.35
CA MET A 96 18.50 5.23 9.50
C MET A 96 18.59 4.87 10.98
N HIS A 97 18.33 3.62 11.34
CA HIS A 97 18.34 3.16 12.72
C HIS A 97 18.53 1.63 12.80
N THR A 98 18.82 1.16 14.01
CA THR A 98 18.88 -0.27 14.36
C THR A 98 17.59 -0.68 15.06
N TYR A 99 17.30 -1.97 15.10
CA TYR A 99 16.13 -2.51 15.79
C TYR A 99 16.14 -2.16 17.28
N THR A 100 15.08 -1.50 17.73
CA THR A 100 14.85 -1.17 19.14
C THR A 100 13.55 -1.83 19.61
N PRO A 101 13.59 -2.93 20.37
CA PRO A 101 12.38 -3.69 20.70
C PRO A 101 11.44 -2.90 21.62
N VAL A 102 10.15 -2.92 21.29
CA VAL A 102 9.06 -2.51 22.18
C VAL A 102 7.93 -3.52 22.08
N ILE A 103 7.24 -3.77 23.20
CA ILE A 103 6.10 -4.68 23.24
C ILE A 103 4.97 -4.14 22.34
N SER A 104 4.51 -4.95 21.40
CA SER A 104 3.40 -4.64 20.49
C SER A 104 2.10 -5.37 20.85
N GLY A 105 2.17 -6.42 21.66
CA GLY A 105 0.99 -7.19 22.02
C GLY A 105 1.33 -8.40 22.88
N LYS A 106 0.34 -8.87 23.64
CA LYS A 106 0.43 -10.05 24.50
C LYS A 106 -0.72 -10.99 24.16
N SER A 107 -0.41 -12.27 24.03
CA SER A 107 -1.42 -13.33 23.88
C SER A 107 -1.61 -14.03 25.22
N TYR A 108 -2.85 -14.37 25.53
CA TYR A 108 -3.24 -14.91 26.83
C TYR A 108 -3.93 -16.27 26.67
N GLU A 109 -3.57 -17.21 27.52
CA GLU A 109 -4.31 -18.45 27.75
C GLU A 109 -4.62 -18.57 29.23
N ASN A 110 -5.88 -18.82 29.59
CA ASN A 110 -6.34 -18.92 30.98
C ASN A 110 -5.88 -17.73 31.85
N GLY A 111 -5.93 -16.51 31.29
CA GLY A 111 -5.54 -15.27 31.98
C GLY A 111 -4.03 -15.07 32.15
N LYS A 112 -3.18 -15.98 31.65
CA LYS A 112 -1.71 -15.87 31.71
C LYS A 112 -1.14 -15.52 30.34
N VAL A 113 -0.12 -14.66 30.32
CA VAL A 113 0.60 -14.31 29.09
C VAL A 113 1.38 -15.54 28.62
N VAL A 114 1.08 -16.03 27.42
CA VAL A 114 1.79 -17.15 26.77
C VAL A 114 2.75 -16.69 25.69
N TYR A 115 2.54 -15.50 25.13
CA TYR A 115 3.39 -14.94 24.09
C TYR A 115 3.41 -13.42 24.18
N THR A 116 4.60 -12.82 24.00
CA THR A 116 4.76 -11.38 23.88
C THR A 116 5.36 -11.08 22.52
N SER A 117 4.63 -10.32 21.71
CA SER A 117 5.11 -9.81 20.43
C SER A 117 5.87 -8.50 20.64
N CYS A 118 6.94 -8.31 19.87
CA CYS A 118 7.71 -7.09 19.83
C CYS A 118 7.76 -6.52 18.41
N THR A 119 7.86 -5.20 18.33
CA THR A 119 8.18 -4.47 17.10
C THR A 119 9.28 -3.45 17.37
N CYS A 120 9.79 -2.80 16.34
CA CYS A 120 10.74 -1.71 16.51
C CYS A 120 10.01 -0.45 16.99
N SER A 121 10.44 0.14 18.10
CA SER A 121 9.89 1.40 18.62
C SER A 121 10.02 2.54 17.62
N ILE A 122 11.18 2.67 16.97
CA ILE A 122 11.42 3.75 16.01
C ILE A 122 10.50 3.62 14.79
N CYS A 123 10.30 2.40 14.27
CA CYS A 123 9.32 2.16 13.20
C CYS A 123 7.89 2.46 13.67
N LYS A 124 7.52 1.99 14.87
CA LYS A 124 6.20 2.20 15.45
C LYS A 124 5.90 3.68 15.74
N ASP A 125 6.91 4.45 16.12
CA ASP A 125 6.75 5.86 16.45
C ASP A 125 6.78 6.76 15.19
N LEU A 126 7.02 6.19 14.01
CA LEU A 126 6.75 6.89 12.75
C LEU A 126 5.26 7.15 12.60
N LYS A 127 4.97 8.18 11.78
CA LYS A 127 3.62 8.53 11.37
C LYS A 127 2.86 7.27 10.92
N TYR A 128 1.72 7.01 11.57
CA TYR A 128 0.80 5.88 11.34
C TYR A 128 1.24 4.49 11.82
N GLY A 129 2.39 4.34 12.49
CA GLY A 129 2.73 3.09 13.18
C GLY A 129 3.25 1.96 12.27
N VAL A 130 4.47 2.11 11.74
CA VAL A 130 5.09 1.07 10.89
C VAL A 130 5.48 -0.15 11.73
N ILE A 131 5.16 -1.34 11.22
CA ILE A 131 5.52 -2.61 11.86
C ILE A 131 6.86 -3.10 11.32
N GLY A 132 7.90 -2.95 12.12
CA GLY A 132 9.24 -3.53 11.90
C GLY A 132 9.48 -4.71 12.83
N LYS A 133 9.75 -5.91 12.30
CA LYS A 133 10.14 -7.10 13.08
C LYS A 133 11.66 -7.19 13.13
N GLU A 134 12.21 -7.70 14.24
CA GLU A 134 13.66 -7.89 14.41
C GLU A 134 14.27 -8.72 13.27
N TYR A 135 13.60 -9.82 12.93
CA TYR A 135 14.02 -10.72 11.88
C TYR A 135 12.80 -11.24 11.11
N TYR A 136 12.90 -11.17 9.80
CA TYR A 136 11.98 -11.78 8.86
C TYR A 136 12.60 -13.11 8.44
N LYS A 137 11.95 -14.23 8.75
CA LYS A 137 12.41 -15.57 8.42
C LYS A 137 11.47 -16.20 7.40
N ASP A 138 12.03 -16.67 6.29
CA ASP A 138 11.37 -17.43 5.23
C ASP A 138 10.05 -16.80 4.78
N VAL A 139 10.04 -15.46 4.65
CA VAL A 139 8.84 -14.71 4.27
C VAL A 139 8.49 -15.00 2.82
N ASP A 140 7.28 -15.49 2.61
CA ASP A 140 6.69 -15.61 1.27
C ASP A 140 6.34 -14.22 0.72
N VAL A 141 7.27 -13.58 0.02
CA VAL A 141 7.04 -12.25 -0.58
C VAL A 141 6.10 -12.31 -1.79
N ASN A 142 5.70 -13.50 -2.25
CA ASN A 142 4.75 -13.64 -3.35
C ASN A 142 3.34 -13.23 -2.93
N ILE A 143 2.95 -13.42 -1.67
CA ILE A 143 1.68 -12.89 -1.16
C ILE A 143 1.64 -11.36 -1.24
N LEU A 144 2.78 -10.70 -0.96
CA LEU A 144 2.92 -9.26 -1.06
C LEU A 144 2.77 -8.79 -2.51
N ASN A 145 3.40 -9.51 -3.46
CA ASN A 145 3.27 -9.19 -4.88
C ASN A 145 1.86 -9.45 -5.41
N PHE A 146 1.22 -10.51 -4.93
CA PHE A 146 -0.17 -10.83 -5.26
C PHE A 146 -1.10 -9.70 -4.82
N GLU A 147 -1.02 -9.26 -3.56
CA GLU A 147 -1.81 -8.14 -3.03
C GLU A 147 -1.52 -6.82 -3.77
N ARG A 148 -0.24 -6.56 -4.06
CA ARG A 148 0.22 -5.42 -4.87
C ARG A 148 -0.48 -5.38 -6.24
N ILE A 149 -0.49 -6.51 -6.96
CA ILE A 149 -1.08 -6.59 -8.31
C ILE A 149 -2.61 -6.66 -8.29
N LYS A 150 -3.19 -7.26 -7.24
CA LYS A 150 -4.64 -7.50 -7.17
C LYS A 150 -5.42 -6.27 -6.69
N TRP A 151 -4.88 -5.54 -5.72
CA TRP A 151 -5.60 -4.44 -5.06
C TRP A 151 -4.82 -3.13 -5.04
N GLY A 152 -3.54 -3.15 -5.38
CA GLY A 152 -2.67 -1.98 -5.29
C GLY A 152 -1.94 -1.88 -3.96
N GLY A 153 -1.69 -3.01 -3.30
CA GLY A 153 -1.02 -3.11 -2.02
C GLY A 153 -1.99 -2.93 -0.85
N VAL A 154 -1.87 -3.76 0.19
CA VAL A 154 -2.73 -3.64 1.39
C VAL A 154 -1.93 -3.58 2.69
N ARG A 155 -0.60 -3.71 2.62
CA ARG A 155 0.32 -3.76 3.76
C ARG A 155 1.25 -2.55 3.83
N HIS A 156 0.75 -1.37 3.45
CA HIS A 156 1.60 -0.18 3.32
C HIS A 156 2.36 0.19 4.62
N GLY A 157 1.86 -0.22 5.80
CA GLY A 157 2.52 -0.04 7.10
C GLY A 157 3.50 -1.14 7.52
N GLU A 158 3.79 -2.14 6.68
CA GLU A 158 4.76 -3.19 7.02
C GLU A 158 6.14 -2.92 6.40
N LEU A 159 7.21 -2.94 7.22
CA LEU A 159 8.57 -2.63 6.76
C LEU A 159 9.05 -3.56 5.62
N ILE A 160 8.71 -4.85 5.69
CA ILE A 160 9.06 -5.83 4.64
C ILE A 160 8.30 -5.57 3.33
N TYR A 161 7.04 -5.12 3.42
CA TYR A 161 6.27 -4.72 2.25
C TYR A 161 6.86 -3.48 1.60
N ILE A 162 7.22 -2.46 2.40
CA ILE A 162 7.87 -1.23 1.90
C ILE A 162 9.15 -1.57 1.12
N LEU A 163 10.01 -2.44 1.67
CA LEU A 163 11.20 -2.89 0.95
C LEU A 163 10.83 -3.58 -0.37
N PHE A 164 9.93 -4.56 -0.31
CA PHE A 164 9.54 -5.34 -1.48
C PHE A 164 8.94 -4.46 -2.59
N ASP A 165 8.02 -3.57 -2.24
CA ASP A 165 7.32 -2.71 -3.18
C ASP A 165 8.28 -1.75 -3.88
N LEU A 166 9.19 -1.11 -3.12
CA LEU A 166 10.21 -0.24 -3.69
C LEU A 166 11.21 -1.01 -4.58
N GLN A 167 11.56 -2.24 -4.22
CA GLN A 167 12.41 -3.11 -5.06
C GLN A 167 11.73 -3.47 -6.39
N GLN A 168 10.41 -3.65 -6.42
CA GLN A 168 9.71 -3.88 -7.68
C GLN A 168 9.55 -2.58 -8.46
N PHE A 169 9.21 -1.47 -7.79
CA PHE A 169 9.03 -0.17 -8.41
C PHE A 169 10.24 0.24 -9.27
N ILE A 170 11.46 0.12 -8.74
CA ILE A 170 12.67 0.54 -9.48
C ILE A 170 12.98 -0.28 -10.74
N LYS A 171 12.26 -1.37 -10.99
CA LYS A 171 12.39 -2.21 -12.19
C LYS A 171 11.34 -1.88 -13.24
N GLU A 172 10.36 -1.03 -12.91
CA GLU A 172 9.27 -0.71 -13.81
C GLU A 172 9.65 0.41 -14.77
N GLU A 173 9.26 0.24 -16.03
CA GLU A 173 9.25 1.32 -17.03
C GLU A 173 7.85 1.91 -17.05
N ILE A 174 7.73 3.12 -16.50
CA ILE A 174 6.46 3.81 -16.32
C ILE A 174 6.30 4.89 -17.40
N PRO A 175 5.25 4.82 -18.24
CA PRO A 175 4.99 5.83 -19.26
C PRO A 175 4.57 7.17 -18.62
N GLU A 176 4.53 8.23 -19.43
CA GLU A 176 3.92 9.49 -18.99
C GLU A 176 2.41 9.32 -18.80
N PRO A 177 1.79 10.05 -17.84
CA PRO A 177 0.35 9.96 -17.64
C PRO A 177 -0.40 10.46 -18.87
N THR A 178 -1.47 9.76 -19.24
CA THR A 178 -2.34 10.16 -20.34
C THR A 178 -3.34 11.23 -19.89
N ASP A 179 -3.98 11.91 -20.84
CA ASP A 179 -5.08 12.84 -20.54
C ASP A 179 -6.19 12.17 -19.73
N ALA A 180 -6.48 10.89 -20.02
CA ALA A 180 -7.45 10.10 -19.27
C ALA A 180 -7.03 9.90 -17.81
N ASP A 181 -5.74 9.64 -17.55
CA ASP A 181 -5.23 9.51 -16.18
C ASP A 181 -5.36 10.83 -15.41
N ILE A 182 -5.05 11.95 -16.05
CA ILE A 182 -5.15 13.29 -15.46
C ILE A 182 -6.61 13.65 -15.20
N HIS A 183 -7.52 13.33 -16.13
CA HIS A 183 -8.96 13.55 -15.92
C HIS A 183 -9.50 12.72 -14.76
N ILE A 184 -9.14 11.43 -14.66
CA ILE A 184 -9.53 10.59 -13.52
C ILE A 184 -8.99 11.17 -12.20
N LEU A 185 -7.74 11.64 -12.16
CA LEU A 185 -7.17 12.31 -10.98
C LEU A 185 -8.00 13.54 -10.57
N LYS A 186 -8.34 14.39 -11.53
CA LYS A 186 -9.15 15.59 -11.30
C LYS A 186 -10.55 15.24 -10.76
N ASP A 187 -11.17 14.19 -11.31
CA ASP A 187 -12.47 13.71 -10.84
C ASP A 187 -12.41 13.09 -9.44
N ILE A 188 -11.34 12.34 -9.12
CA ILE A 188 -11.10 11.83 -7.75
C ILE A 188 -11.06 13.01 -6.76
N LEU A 189 -10.23 14.02 -7.03
CA LEU A 189 -10.10 15.20 -6.16
C LEU A 189 -11.42 15.97 -6.05
N LYS A 190 -12.15 16.13 -7.16
CA LYS A 190 -13.48 16.77 -7.17
C LYS A 190 -14.50 16.02 -6.33
N ILE A 191 -14.52 14.67 -6.38
CA ILE A 191 -15.41 13.86 -5.54
C ILE A 191 -15.07 14.04 -4.06
N ILE A 192 -13.78 14.04 -3.70
CA ILE A 192 -13.32 14.27 -2.33
C ILE A 192 -13.81 15.64 -1.84
N MET A 193 -13.54 16.71 -2.59
CA MET A 193 -13.92 18.09 -2.22
C MET A 193 -15.43 18.34 -2.17
N SER A 194 -16.22 17.54 -2.88
CA SER A 194 -17.70 17.62 -2.88
C SER A 194 -18.36 16.71 -1.84
N SER A 195 -17.58 16.13 -0.93
CA SER A 195 -18.12 15.23 0.10
C SER A 195 -18.95 15.97 1.12
N ALA A 196 -20.03 15.35 1.56
CA ALA A 196 -20.84 15.90 2.64
C ALA A 196 -20.05 15.85 3.95
N ALA A 197 -20.29 16.79 4.87
CA ALA A 197 -19.48 16.94 6.08
C ALA A 197 -19.25 15.63 6.86
N ASN A 198 -20.27 14.77 6.93
CA ASN A 198 -20.25 13.50 7.66
C ASN A 198 -19.90 12.28 6.80
N ASP A 199 -19.55 12.45 5.53
CA ASP A 199 -19.08 11.34 4.68
C ASP A 199 -17.86 10.71 5.35
N HIS A 200 -17.87 9.39 5.49
CA HIS A 200 -16.74 8.62 6.01
C HIS A 200 -16.06 7.87 4.85
N PRO A 201 -14.87 7.27 5.07
CA PRO A 201 -14.08 6.69 3.98
C PRO A 201 -14.83 5.68 3.11
N GLY A 202 -15.72 4.89 3.71
CA GLY A 202 -16.60 3.95 2.99
C GLY A 202 -17.54 4.64 1.99
N ILE A 203 -18.16 5.76 2.37
CA ILE A 203 -19.04 6.55 1.48
C ILE A 203 -18.22 7.17 0.34
N LEU A 204 -17.03 7.71 0.65
CA LEU A 204 -16.13 8.22 -0.37
C LEU A 204 -15.75 7.11 -1.38
N CYS A 205 -15.37 5.93 -0.90
CA CYS A 205 -15.07 4.77 -1.75
C CYS A 205 -16.26 4.39 -2.65
N ASP A 206 -17.48 4.44 -2.14
CA ASP A 206 -18.67 4.11 -2.92
C ASP A 206 -18.95 5.17 -4.00
N ARG A 207 -18.74 6.46 -3.72
CA ARG A 207 -18.90 7.55 -4.70
C ARG A 207 -17.85 7.54 -5.80
N LEU A 208 -16.62 7.12 -5.49
CA LEU A 208 -15.54 7.00 -6.48
C LEU A 208 -15.86 5.98 -7.60
N LYS A 209 -16.87 5.11 -7.45
CA LYS A 209 -17.31 4.20 -8.52
C LYS A 209 -17.93 4.93 -9.72
N ASP A 210 -18.41 6.16 -9.51
CA ASP A 210 -19.19 6.91 -10.50
C ASP A 210 -18.28 7.75 -11.43
N ILE A 211 -16.95 7.70 -11.24
CA ILE A 211 -15.98 8.36 -12.11
C ILE A 211 -15.95 7.67 -13.49
N PRO A 212 -16.19 8.41 -14.59
CA PRO A 212 -16.06 7.86 -15.94
C PRO A 212 -14.67 7.27 -16.20
N ASP A 213 -14.63 6.16 -16.94
CA ASP A 213 -13.39 5.46 -17.34
C ASP A 213 -12.48 4.94 -16.22
N PHE A 214 -12.81 5.20 -14.94
CA PHE A 214 -12.10 4.66 -13.78
C PHE A 214 -12.57 3.23 -13.42
N LYS A 215 -12.07 2.25 -14.17
CA LYS A 215 -12.38 0.83 -13.94
C LYS A 215 -11.83 0.37 -12.58
N SER A 216 -12.73 0.15 -11.63
CA SER A 216 -12.36 -0.27 -10.27
C SER A 216 -13.41 -1.16 -9.60
N ASN A 217 -12.99 -1.97 -8.63
CA ASN A 217 -13.89 -2.60 -7.67
C ASN A 217 -13.77 -1.93 -6.28
N LYS A 218 -14.63 -2.34 -5.34
CA LYS A 218 -14.65 -1.78 -3.98
C LYS A 218 -13.28 -1.80 -3.30
N ASN A 219 -12.59 -2.94 -3.31
CA ASN A 219 -11.29 -3.08 -2.64
C ASN A 219 -10.21 -2.21 -3.27
N GLU A 220 -10.20 -2.10 -4.60
CA GLU A 220 -9.26 -1.22 -5.33
C GLU A 220 -9.48 0.26 -4.99
N ARG A 221 -10.73 0.67 -4.76
CA ARG A 221 -11.06 2.03 -4.31
C ARG A 221 -10.72 2.27 -2.84
N SER A 222 -10.95 1.29 -1.98
CA SER A 222 -10.50 1.32 -0.59
C SER A 222 -8.99 1.52 -0.49
N THR A 223 -8.21 0.73 -1.24
CA THR A 223 -6.75 0.88 -1.30
C THR A 223 -6.34 2.25 -1.86
N LEU A 224 -7.01 2.76 -2.90
CA LEU A 224 -6.73 4.10 -3.42
C LEU A 224 -6.90 5.18 -2.33
N VAL A 225 -8.01 5.12 -1.58
CA VAL A 225 -8.30 6.06 -0.50
C VAL A 225 -7.27 5.95 0.62
N GLU A 226 -6.84 4.74 0.97
CA GLU A 226 -5.77 4.53 1.95
C GLU A 226 -4.42 5.08 1.48
N ILE A 227 -4.10 4.94 0.20
CA ILE A 227 -2.88 5.51 -0.38
C ILE A 227 -2.91 7.04 -0.27
N LEU A 228 -4.03 7.67 -0.65
CA LEU A 228 -4.20 9.13 -0.55
C LEU A 228 -4.12 9.62 0.91
N ALA A 229 -4.68 8.89 1.86
CA ALA A 229 -4.55 9.20 3.28
C ALA A 229 -3.13 9.01 3.80
N CYS A 230 -2.45 7.94 3.37
CA CYS A 230 -1.07 7.65 3.73
C CYS A 230 -0.14 8.81 3.36
N ILE A 231 -0.26 9.34 2.14
CA ILE A 231 0.56 10.47 1.66
C ILE A 231 0.08 11.83 2.16
N GLY A 232 -1.00 11.86 2.95
CA GLY A 232 -1.52 13.07 3.59
C GLY A 232 -2.47 13.91 2.74
N VAL A 233 -2.88 13.45 1.56
CA VAL A 233 -3.93 14.12 0.75
C VAL A 233 -5.28 14.08 1.48
N LEU A 234 -5.60 12.95 2.12
CA LEU A 234 -6.78 12.80 2.98
C LEU A 234 -6.35 12.85 4.45
N LYS A 235 -6.10 14.06 4.95
CA LYS A 235 -5.66 14.29 6.34
C LYS A 235 -6.86 14.65 7.23
N PRO A 236 -7.15 13.88 8.29
CA PRO A 236 -8.21 14.26 9.21
C PRO A 236 -7.85 15.53 9.99
N GLN A 237 -8.80 16.44 10.17
CA GLN A 237 -8.62 17.62 11.01
C GLN A 237 -8.77 17.29 12.50
N SER A 238 -9.44 16.19 12.84
CA SER A 238 -9.58 15.69 14.21
C SER A 238 -9.55 14.16 14.26
N TYR A 239 -8.86 13.64 15.27
CA TYR A 239 -8.86 12.22 15.63
C TYR A 239 -9.87 11.90 16.74
N GLU A 240 -10.48 12.91 17.35
CA GLU A 240 -11.52 12.78 18.39
C GLU A 240 -12.90 12.61 17.76
N ARG A 241 -13.06 11.58 16.92
CA ARG A 241 -14.31 11.32 16.19
C ARG A 241 -14.73 9.86 16.32
N LYS A 242 -16.04 9.62 16.31
CA LYS A 242 -16.61 8.26 16.39
C LYS A 242 -16.24 7.46 15.13
N ILE A 243 -15.62 6.31 15.34
CA ILE A 243 -15.34 5.33 14.29
C ILE A 243 -16.65 4.64 13.87
N GLN A 244 -16.84 4.47 12.56
CA GLN A 244 -18.04 3.85 12.00
C GLN A 244 -17.85 2.34 11.86
N GLY A 245 -18.48 1.59 12.77
CA GLY A 245 -18.47 0.13 12.75
C GLY A 245 -17.07 -0.49 12.85
N LYS A 246 -17.00 -1.79 12.62
CA LYS A 246 -15.72 -2.49 12.46
C LYS A 246 -15.20 -2.22 11.04
N ASN A 247 -13.96 -1.78 10.95
CA ASN A 247 -13.28 -1.50 9.69
C ASN A 247 -11.83 -1.99 9.75
N ASP A 248 -11.15 -1.96 8.61
CA ASP A 248 -9.75 -2.32 8.39
C ASP A 248 -8.91 -1.12 7.91
N TRP A 249 -9.39 0.11 8.15
CA TRP A 249 -8.67 1.32 7.80
C TRP A 249 -7.44 1.52 8.69
N THR A 250 -6.32 1.91 8.08
CA THR A 250 -5.06 2.22 8.74
C THR A 250 -4.79 3.72 8.75
N PHE A 251 -4.96 4.40 7.61
CA PHE A 251 -4.58 5.81 7.46
C PHE A 251 -5.80 6.74 7.42
N VAL A 252 -6.88 6.30 6.78
CA VAL A 252 -8.04 7.16 6.45
C VAL A 252 -9.17 7.15 7.48
N GLU A 253 -9.09 6.32 8.54
CA GLU A 253 -10.20 6.01 9.45
C GLU A 253 -10.95 7.26 9.99
N TYR A 254 -10.19 8.27 10.38
CA TYR A 254 -10.71 9.48 11.02
C TYR A 254 -11.11 10.59 10.03
N TRP A 255 -10.80 10.41 8.74
CA TRP A 255 -11.16 11.38 7.71
C TRP A 255 -12.68 11.48 7.57
N ARG A 256 -13.17 12.70 7.46
CA ARG A 256 -14.57 13.03 7.17
C ARG A 256 -14.64 13.97 5.98
N GLY A 257 -15.78 14.00 5.29
CA GLY A 257 -15.96 14.84 4.11
C GLY A 257 -15.71 16.32 4.35
N GLU A 258 -15.95 16.82 5.57
CA GLU A 258 -15.59 18.20 5.97
C GLU A 258 -14.08 18.48 5.94
N ASP A 259 -13.23 17.45 6.05
CA ASP A 259 -11.78 17.61 5.98
C ASP A 259 -11.30 17.89 4.55
N GLY A 260 -12.03 17.41 3.54
CA GLY A 260 -11.70 17.59 2.13
C GLY A 260 -10.32 17.03 1.75
N CYS A 261 -9.60 17.77 0.91
CA CYS A 261 -8.21 17.51 0.55
C CYS A 261 -7.27 18.47 1.31
N ASP A 262 -6.11 17.97 1.73
CA ASP A 262 -5.00 18.84 2.11
C ASP A 262 -4.37 19.45 0.84
N GLN A 263 -4.61 20.75 0.62
CA GLN A 263 -4.18 21.42 -0.62
C GLN A 263 -2.67 21.51 -0.77
N VAL A 264 -1.92 21.51 0.34
CA VAL A 264 -0.44 21.51 0.29
C VAL A 264 0.04 20.16 -0.24
N ALA A 265 -0.48 19.06 0.29
CA ALA A 265 -0.16 17.72 -0.22
C ALA A 265 -0.61 17.54 -1.69
N VAL A 266 -1.80 18.04 -2.05
CA VAL A 266 -2.27 17.98 -3.45
C VAL A 266 -1.32 18.72 -4.38
N ASN A 267 -0.88 19.92 -4.02
CA ASN A 267 0.05 20.69 -4.85
C ASN A 267 1.44 20.03 -4.90
N GLU A 268 1.93 19.50 -3.78
CA GLU A 268 3.22 18.81 -3.69
C GLU A 268 3.27 17.58 -4.60
N TYR A 269 2.24 16.74 -4.58
CA TYR A 269 2.24 15.50 -5.36
C TYR A 269 1.67 15.68 -6.76
N PHE A 270 0.66 16.51 -6.97
CA PHE A 270 -0.12 16.52 -8.20
C PHE A 270 -0.10 17.87 -8.92
N GLY A 271 0.55 18.90 -8.38
CA GLY A 271 0.50 20.26 -8.92
C GLY A 271 0.97 20.38 -10.38
N GLU A 272 1.93 19.57 -10.82
CA GLU A 272 2.39 19.55 -12.22
C GLU A 272 1.32 19.04 -13.21
N TYR A 273 0.25 18.40 -12.71
CA TYR A 273 -0.81 17.76 -13.51
C TYR A 273 -2.19 18.44 -13.36
N LEU A 274 -2.31 19.47 -12.50
CA LEU A 274 -3.58 20.14 -12.18
C LEU A 274 -3.72 21.46 -12.93
#